data_AF-A0A1M6I3S9-F1
#
_entry.id   AF-A0A1M6I3S9-F1
#
_cell.length_a   1.000
_cell.length_b   1.000
_cell.length_c   1.000
_cell.angle_alpha   90.00
_cell.angle_beta   90.00
_cell.angle_gamma   90.00
#
_symmetry.space_group_name_H-M   'P 1'
#
loop_
_entity.id
_entity.type
_entity.pdbx_description
1 polymer ?
#
loop_
_entity_poly.entity_id
_entity_poly.type
_entity_poly.pdbx_seq_one_letter_code
_entity_poly.pdbx_strand_id
1 'polypeptide(L)'
;MNHKLKYRLAVPMALFALLQLQSQKVNEFPSKSDPLYKKVDMYDKLMLGNHWNEGAIMQHVIFPPAGLDRPIIGSQADCLDPTSEMLAAYSHKYAITKNEEDRKIANRIFEAVLKLERVTGVSGLVARSFNKTDKPLWHEKVMWYDEWHESSSMPGYRWLGDLSADKFTSIFYGVGTFWELCADEKYKKKAAGLLDRFIGRVVDNNFKLTDLDDKMTLWGNFCPDLPHQSLNSLEMLAALKVTYKITGKERFNAAYHMLIDRYHYDDDQINSKILFPEEWRNVGDDYHAARSLYMLMRFEDDPDLLNKYRMNLNRHWYDWKNIEFTWESTIWFIMVYYVLTGEDVFTEERIQAIKDMWGFERRTREFKIPQDDGSFELVKSEEEGTAAAMIRNYWFGRYYGIIDEKW
;
A
#
# COMPACT_ATOMS: atom_id res chain seq x y z
N MET A 1 -25.43 -58.00 -23.23
CA MET A 1 -25.83 -56.80 -24.01
C MET A 1 -26.64 -55.87 -23.12
N ASN A 2 -26.05 -54.76 -22.68
CA ASN A 2 -26.75 -53.47 -22.53
C ASN A 2 -25.74 -52.39 -22.16
N HIS A 3 -25.20 -51.73 -23.18
CA HIS A 3 -24.49 -50.47 -23.05
C HIS A 3 -25.49 -49.37 -22.68
N LYS A 4 -25.29 -48.70 -21.54
CA LYS A 4 -25.78 -47.34 -21.34
C LYS A 4 -24.60 -46.39 -21.28
N LEU A 5 -24.34 -45.78 -22.43
CA LEU A 5 -23.51 -44.59 -22.60
C LEU A 5 -24.07 -43.48 -21.70
N LYS A 6 -23.32 -43.05 -20.68
CA LYS A 6 -23.58 -41.77 -20.01
C LYS A 6 -22.85 -40.68 -20.80
N TYR A 7 -23.61 -39.88 -21.53
CA TYR A 7 -23.12 -38.66 -22.15
C TYR A 7 -22.56 -37.74 -21.06
N ARG A 8 -21.25 -37.45 -21.12
CA ARG A 8 -20.69 -36.26 -20.50
C ARG A 8 -21.27 -35.07 -21.26
N LEU A 9 -22.10 -34.26 -20.60
CA LEU A 9 -22.40 -32.93 -21.11
C LEU A 9 -21.08 -32.17 -21.21
N ALA A 10 -20.62 -31.95 -22.44
CA ALA A 10 -19.66 -30.90 -22.70
C ALA A 10 -20.34 -29.59 -22.32
N VAL A 11 -19.93 -28.99 -21.21
CA VAL A 11 -20.27 -27.59 -20.94
C VAL A 11 -19.72 -26.80 -22.12
N PRO A 12 -20.55 -26.05 -22.86
CA PRO A 12 -20.08 -25.39 -24.06
C PRO A 12 -19.04 -24.34 -23.66
N MET A 13 -17.89 -24.34 -24.33
CA MET A 13 -16.80 -23.35 -24.21
C MET A 13 -17.32 -21.90 -24.27
N ALA A 14 -18.48 -21.69 -24.90
CA ALA A 14 -19.19 -20.41 -24.98
C ALA A 14 -19.71 -19.89 -23.61
N LEU A 15 -20.11 -20.77 -22.68
CA LEU A 15 -20.57 -20.34 -21.35
C LEU A 15 -19.41 -19.84 -20.48
N PHE A 16 -18.22 -20.45 -20.62
CA PHE A 16 -17.00 -20.02 -19.95
C PHE A 16 -16.52 -18.65 -20.46
N ALA A 17 -16.58 -18.41 -21.77
CA ALA A 17 -16.24 -17.11 -22.35
C ALA A 17 -17.21 -16.00 -21.88
N LEU A 18 -18.50 -16.31 -21.69
CA LEU A 18 -19.51 -15.38 -21.19
C LEU A 18 -19.34 -15.04 -19.69
N LEU A 19 -18.86 -15.98 -18.86
CA LEU A 19 -18.56 -15.76 -17.44
C LEU A 19 -17.27 -14.94 -17.23
N GLN A 20 -16.23 -15.16 -18.04
CA GLN A 20 -15.00 -14.36 -18.00
C GLN A 20 -15.26 -12.87 -18.27
N LEU A 21 -16.19 -12.56 -19.18
CA LEU A 21 -16.54 -11.20 -19.58
C LEU A 21 -17.27 -10.36 -18.50
N GLN A 22 -17.83 -10.97 -17.45
CA GLN A 22 -18.59 -10.23 -16.42
C GLN A 22 -17.76 -9.80 -15.20
N SER A 23 -16.73 -10.57 -14.84
CA SER A 23 -15.86 -10.28 -13.68
C SER A 23 -14.64 -9.44 -14.04
N GLN A 24 -14.10 -9.61 -15.25
CA GLN A 24 -12.96 -8.87 -15.77
C GLN A 24 -13.47 -7.66 -16.57
N LYS A 25 -13.63 -6.53 -15.88
CA LYS A 25 -14.30 -5.34 -16.44
C LYS A 25 -13.45 -4.59 -17.44
N VAL A 26 -12.13 -4.62 -17.26
CA VAL A 26 -11.16 -3.92 -18.13
C VAL A 26 -10.17 -4.92 -18.71
N ASN A 27 -10.09 -4.93 -20.03
CA ASN A 27 -9.27 -5.87 -20.81
C ASN A 27 -8.25 -5.20 -21.72
N GLU A 28 -8.37 -3.89 -21.90
CA GLU A 28 -7.36 -3.13 -22.62
C GLU A 28 -6.09 -3.06 -21.76
N PHE A 29 -4.94 -3.37 -22.37
CA PHE A 29 -3.65 -3.47 -21.68
C PHE A 29 -2.60 -2.65 -22.44
N PRO A 30 -1.70 -1.93 -21.75
CA PRO A 30 -0.70 -1.10 -22.43
C PRO A 30 0.30 -1.95 -23.22
N SER A 31 0.92 -1.33 -24.22
CA SER A 31 2.14 -1.83 -24.87
C SER A 31 3.38 -1.27 -24.17
N LYS A 32 4.48 -2.02 -24.14
CA LYS A 32 5.77 -1.51 -23.66
C LYS A 32 6.29 -0.32 -24.48
N SER A 33 5.86 -0.20 -25.73
CA SER A 33 6.20 0.91 -26.62
C SER A 33 5.28 2.13 -26.45
N ASP A 34 4.22 2.05 -25.64
CA ASP A 34 3.36 3.20 -25.38
C ASP A 34 4.10 4.25 -24.54
N PRO A 35 3.85 5.55 -24.77
CA PRO A 35 4.36 6.59 -23.88
C PRO A 35 3.82 6.41 -22.46
N LEU A 36 4.59 6.85 -21.47
CA LEU A 36 4.32 6.65 -20.05
C LEU A 36 2.94 7.16 -19.63
N TYR A 37 2.53 8.36 -20.06
CA TYR A 37 1.20 8.91 -19.74
C TYR A 37 0.07 7.97 -20.18
N LYS A 38 0.23 7.30 -21.34
CA LYS A 38 -0.74 6.36 -21.88
C LYS A 38 -0.73 5.06 -21.07
N LYS A 39 0.45 4.54 -20.73
CA LYS A 39 0.58 3.38 -19.83
C LYS A 39 -0.12 3.63 -18.50
N VAL A 40 0.09 4.80 -17.90
CA VAL A 40 -0.53 5.19 -16.63
C VAL A 40 -2.05 5.29 -16.73
N ASP A 41 -2.60 5.91 -17.78
CA ASP A 41 -4.06 6.00 -17.99
C ASP A 41 -4.70 4.60 -18.12
N MET A 42 -4.05 3.69 -18.84
CA MET A 42 -4.55 2.32 -19.02
C MET A 42 -4.46 1.50 -17.72
N TYR A 43 -3.35 1.61 -16.97
CA TYR A 43 -3.23 0.96 -15.67
C TYR A 43 -4.18 1.55 -14.63
N ASP A 44 -4.44 2.85 -14.63
CA ASP A 44 -5.43 3.48 -13.75
C ASP A 44 -6.83 2.91 -14.00
N LYS A 45 -7.22 2.75 -15.28
CA LYS A 45 -8.46 2.06 -15.66
C LYS A 45 -8.49 0.61 -15.18
N LEU A 46 -7.39 -0.14 -15.30
CA LEU A 46 -7.30 -1.52 -14.78
C LEU A 46 -7.45 -1.55 -13.25
N MET A 47 -6.78 -0.67 -12.51
CA MET A 47 -6.89 -0.59 -11.05
C MET A 47 -8.32 -0.27 -10.60
N LEU A 48 -8.96 0.73 -11.21
CA LEU A 48 -10.34 1.11 -10.87
C LEU A 48 -11.39 0.11 -11.36
N GLY A 49 -11.10 -0.65 -12.42
CA GLY A 49 -12.01 -1.61 -13.02
C GLY A 49 -11.96 -2.99 -12.35
N ASN A 50 -10.75 -3.53 -12.20
CA ASN A 50 -10.53 -4.93 -11.81
C ASN A 50 -10.05 -5.10 -10.37
N HIS A 51 -9.32 -4.12 -9.82
CA HIS A 51 -8.74 -4.20 -8.47
C HIS A 51 -9.59 -3.52 -7.40
N TRP A 52 -10.64 -2.82 -7.79
CA TRP A 52 -11.47 -1.99 -6.91
C TRP A 52 -12.40 -2.83 -6.03
N ASN A 53 -12.10 -2.89 -4.73
CA ASN A 53 -12.91 -3.53 -3.69
C ASN A 53 -13.48 -2.48 -2.73
N GLU A 54 -14.64 -1.90 -3.07
CA GLU A 54 -15.30 -0.87 -2.27
C GLU A 54 -14.40 0.34 -1.90
N GLY A 55 -13.45 0.67 -2.76
CA GLY A 55 -12.46 1.74 -2.57
C GLY A 55 -11.08 1.25 -2.13
N ALA A 56 -10.98 0.05 -1.54
CA ALA A 56 -9.70 -0.60 -1.34
C ALA A 56 -9.20 -1.14 -2.68
N ILE A 57 -7.88 -1.19 -2.85
CA ILE A 57 -7.24 -1.65 -4.06
C ILE A 57 -6.58 -3.00 -3.77
N MET A 58 -6.97 -4.03 -4.51
CA MET A 58 -6.40 -5.36 -4.33
C MET A 58 -5.00 -5.44 -4.95
N GLN A 59 -4.02 -5.96 -4.22
CA GLN A 59 -2.65 -6.14 -4.73
C GLN A 59 -2.57 -7.22 -5.82
N HIS A 60 -3.49 -8.19 -5.76
CA HIS A 60 -3.53 -9.37 -6.59
C HIS A 60 -4.99 -9.73 -6.84
N VAL A 61 -5.35 -9.92 -8.11
CA VAL A 61 -6.68 -10.32 -8.54
C VAL A 61 -6.60 -11.59 -9.36
N ILE A 62 -7.37 -12.60 -8.97
CA ILE A 62 -7.56 -13.83 -9.75
C ILE A 62 -8.97 -13.79 -10.34
N PHE A 63 -9.06 -13.91 -11.66
CA PHE A 63 -10.35 -13.91 -12.36
C PHE A 63 -10.98 -15.31 -12.38
N PRO A 64 -12.29 -15.43 -12.61
CA PRO A 64 -12.93 -16.71 -12.94
C PRO A 64 -12.22 -17.42 -14.10
N PRO A 65 -12.14 -18.77 -14.09
CA PRO A 65 -12.90 -19.67 -13.23
C PRO A 65 -12.29 -19.98 -11.85
N ALA A 66 -11.05 -19.57 -11.57
CA ALA A 66 -10.49 -19.71 -10.21
C ALA A 66 -10.98 -18.59 -9.27
N GLY A 67 -11.19 -17.42 -9.84
CA GLY A 67 -11.77 -16.22 -9.27
C GLY A 67 -13.22 -16.33 -8.85
N LEU A 68 -13.70 -15.32 -8.14
CA LEU A 68 -15.12 -15.04 -7.95
C LEU A 68 -15.48 -13.75 -8.69
N ASP A 69 -16.73 -13.64 -9.13
CA ASP A 69 -17.31 -12.39 -9.62
C ASP A 69 -17.51 -11.36 -8.48
N ARG A 70 -17.45 -11.82 -7.22
CA ARG A 70 -17.41 -11.05 -5.98
C ARG A 70 -17.14 -11.96 -4.76
N PRO A 71 -16.56 -11.43 -3.67
CA PRO A 71 -15.62 -10.31 -3.66
C PRO A 71 -14.33 -10.70 -4.40
N ILE A 72 -13.53 -9.70 -4.81
CA ILE A 72 -12.29 -9.91 -5.56
C ILE A 72 -11.34 -10.79 -4.74
N ILE A 73 -10.86 -11.88 -5.33
CA ILE A 73 -10.01 -12.85 -4.64
C ILE A 73 -8.55 -12.78 -5.11
N GLY A 74 -7.63 -13.19 -4.24
CA GLY A 74 -6.19 -13.12 -4.48
C GLY A 74 -5.43 -13.01 -3.15
N SER A 75 -4.14 -12.68 -3.24
CA SER A 75 -3.39 -12.28 -2.04
C SER A 75 -3.97 -10.97 -1.51
N GLN A 76 -4.22 -10.89 -0.21
CA GLN A 76 -4.82 -9.71 0.42
C GLN A 76 -4.05 -9.17 1.63
N ALA A 77 -2.99 -9.85 2.07
CA ALA A 77 -2.21 -9.47 3.25
C ALA A 77 -1.61 -8.06 3.14
N ASP A 78 -1.45 -7.57 1.90
CA ASP A 78 -0.87 -6.27 1.58
C ASP A 78 -1.85 -5.25 0.99
N CYS A 79 -3.16 -5.51 1.01
CA CYS A 79 -4.17 -4.67 0.33
C CYS A 79 -4.10 -3.17 0.70
N LEU A 80 -3.73 -2.85 1.93
CA LEU A 80 -3.57 -1.47 2.38
C LEU A 80 -2.43 -0.70 1.68
N ASP A 81 -1.41 -1.38 1.16
CA ASP A 81 -0.30 -0.73 0.44
C ASP A 81 -0.73 -0.12 -0.89
N PRO A 82 -1.23 -0.88 -1.88
CA PRO A 82 -1.69 -0.30 -3.13
C PRO A 82 -2.88 0.64 -2.93
N THR A 83 -3.68 0.44 -1.87
CA THR A 83 -4.72 1.40 -1.47
C THR A 83 -4.12 2.76 -1.10
N SER A 84 -3.08 2.76 -0.27
CA SER A 84 -2.38 3.99 0.16
C SER A 84 -1.60 4.63 -0.97
N GLU A 85 -1.01 3.84 -1.87
CA GLU A 85 -0.35 4.34 -3.08
C GLU A 85 -1.32 5.02 -4.03
N MET A 86 -2.48 4.41 -4.30
CA MET A 86 -3.51 5.06 -5.11
C MET A 86 -4.07 6.30 -4.44
N LEU A 87 -4.21 6.31 -3.10
CA LEU A 87 -4.61 7.50 -2.36
C LEU A 87 -3.59 8.64 -2.55
N ALA A 88 -2.29 8.35 -2.41
CA ALA A 88 -1.24 9.32 -2.67
C ALA A 88 -1.24 9.77 -4.15
N ALA A 89 -1.36 8.85 -5.10
CA ALA A 89 -1.38 9.15 -6.52
C ALA A 89 -2.50 10.12 -6.90
N TYR A 90 -3.73 9.84 -6.49
CA TYR A 90 -4.88 10.70 -6.74
C TYR A 90 -4.77 12.05 -6.02
N SER A 91 -4.09 12.09 -4.87
CA SER A 91 -3.85 13.34 -4.15
C SER A 91 -2.88 14.25 -4.91
N HIS A 92 -1.79 13.70 -5.44
CA HIS A 92 -0.88 14.45 -6.31
C HIS A 92 -1.56 14.83 -7.63
N LYS A 93 -2.31 13.92 -8.25
CA LYS A 93 -3.08 14.19 -9.47
C LYS A 93 -4.02 15.38 -9.28
N TYR A 94 -4.86 15.35 -8.23
CA TYR A 94 -5.76 16.46 -7.89
C TYR A 94 -4.98 17.75 -7.62
N ALA A 95 -3.84 17.70 -6.94
CA ALA A 95 -3.06 18.89 -6.64
C ALA A 95 -2.66 19.66 -7.91
N ILE A 96 -2.39 18.95 -9.01
CA ILE A 96 -2.05 19.51 -10.32
C ILE A 96 -3.30 19.89 -11.11
N THR A 97 -4.26 18.97 -11.24
CA THR A 97 -5.40 19.12 -12.17
C THR A 97 -6.53 19.97 -11.60
N LYS A 98 -6.65 20.02 -10.27
CA LYS A 98 -7.82 20.52 -9.53
C LYS A 98 -9.16 19.91 -10.00
N ASN A 99 -9.11 18.73 -10.63
CA ASN A 99 -10.31 18.06 -11.13
C ASN A 99 -11.07 17.38 -9.98
N GLU A 100 -12.31 17.80 -9.79
CA GLU A 100 -13.18 17.30 -8.72
C GLU A 100 -13.47 15.79 -8.79
N GLU A 101 -13.42 15.18 -9.97
CA GLU A 101 -13.57 13.73 -10.09
C GLU A 101 -12.37 12.98 -9.49
N ASP A 102 -11.15 13.51 -9.63
CA ASP A 102 -9.95 12.92 -9.02
C ASP A 102 -10.05 12.97 -7.49
N ARG A 103 -10.55 14.09 -6.94
CA ARG A 103 -10.82 14.20 -5.50
C ARG A 103 -11.91 13.25 -5.02
N LYS A 104 -12.98 13.05 -5.81
CA LYS A 104 -14.03 12.07 -5.46
C LYS A 104 -13.48 10.65 -5.43
N ILE A 105 -12.56 10.29 -6.31
CA ILE A 105 -11.88 8.98 -6.28
C ILE A 105 -10.99 8.88 -5.05
N ALA A 106 -10.15 9.89 -4.77
CA ALA A 106 -9.33 9.93 -3.56
C ALA A 106 -10.17 9.76 -2.28
N ASN A 107 -11.29 10.48 -2.20
CA ASN A 107 -12.25 10.37 -1.10
C ASN A 107 -12.78 8.94 -0.94
N ARG A 108 -13.15 8.26 -2.03
CA ARG A 108 -13.64 6.87 -1.98
C ARG A 108 -12.55 5.89 -1.54
N ILE A 109 -11.30 6.10 -1.96
CA ILE A 109 -10.16 5.31 -1.50
C ILE A 109 -9.93 5.53 -0.01
N PHE A 110 -9.94 6.79 0.45
CA PHE A 110 -9.79 7.11 1.87
C PHE A 110 -10.95 6.56 2.73
N GLU A 111 -12.20 6.56 2.24
CA GLU A 111 -13.31 5.89 2.93
C GLU A 111 -13.10 4.37 3.08
N ALA A 112 -12.35 3.74 2.18
CA ALA A 112 -11.95 2.34 2.34
C ALA A 112 -10.87 2.16 3.41
N VAL A 113 -9.93 3.09 3.54
CA VAL A 113 -8.98 3.12 4.66
C VAL A 113 -9.72 3.26 5.99
N LEU A 114 -10.73 4.15 6.08
CA LEU A 114 -11.61 4.23 7.25
C LEU A 114 -12.40 2.94 7.49
N LYS A 115 -12.79 2.24 6.41
CA LYS A 115 -13.50 0.97 6.51
C LYS A 115 -12.62 -0.15 7.05
N LEU A 116 -11.32 -0.16 6.74
CA LEU A 116 -10.36 -1.12 7.30
C LEU A 116 -10.24 -1.00 8.82
N GLU A 117 -10.42 0.19 9.39
CA GLU A 117 -10.59 0.35 10.84
C GLU A 117 -12.00 -0.10 11.28
N ARG A 118 -13.04 0.41 10.62
CA ARG A 118 -14.43 0.19 11.04
C ARG A 118 -14.79 -1.30 11.11
N VAL A 119 -14.31 -2.11 10.16
CA VAL A 119 -14.64 -3.54 10.04
C VAL A 119 -14.14 -4.38 11.22
N THR A 120 -13.14 -3.91 11.96
CA THR A 120 -12.62 -4.63 13.13
C THR A 120 -13.56 -4.48 14.33
N GLY A 121 -14.29 -3.37 14.39
CA GLY A 121 -15.10 -2.98 15.54
C GLY A 121 -14.30 -2.43 16.73
N VAL A 122 -12.98 -2.30 16.59
CA VAL A 122 -12.08 -1.81 17.63
C VAL A 122 -11.46 -0.48 17.18
N SER A 123 -11.66 0.56 17.98
CA SER A 123 -11.11 1.90 17.73
C SER A 123 -9.59 1.85 17.64
N GLY A 124 -9.03 2.34 16.53
CA GLY A 124 -7.59 2.36 16.27
C GLY A 124 -6.99 1.03 15.83
N LEU A 125 -7.77 -0.05 15.68
CA LEU A 125 -7.31 -1.30 15.07
C LEU A 125 -7.70 -1.33 13.60
N VAL A 126 -6.69 -1.41 12.71
CA VAL A 126 -6.88 -1.39 11.25
C VAL A 126 -6.56 -2.77 10.68
N ALA A 127 -7.50 -3.33 9.91
CA ALA A 127 -7.32 -4.60 9.21
C ALA A 127 -6.35 -4.48 8.02
N ARG A 128 -5.74 -5.61 7.63
CA ARG A 128 -4.97 -5.72 6.38
C ARG A 128 -5.86 -5.61 5.13
N SER A 129 -7.02 -6.25 5.19
CA SER A 129 -8.04 -6.30 4.12
C SER A 129 -9.42 -6.66 4.69
N PHE A 130 -10.45 -6.55 3.85
CA PHE A 130 -11.81 -7.04 4.14
C PHE A 130 -12.47 -7.70 2.93
N ASN A 131 -13.36 -8.65 3.19
CA ASN A 131 -14.22 -9.29 2.20
C ASN A 131 -15.69 -9.20 2.63
N LYS A 132 -16.58 -8.93 1.67
CA LYS A 132 -18.03 -8.97 1.91
C LYS A 132 -18.56 -10.39 1.73
N THR A 133 -18.52 -11.18 2.80
CA THR A 133 -18.94 -12.58 2.83
C THR A 133 -19.22 -13.01 4.28
N ASP A 134 -20.16 -13.94 4.47
CA ASP A 134 -20.46 -14.58 5.77
C ASP A 134 -19.70 -15.91 5.96
N LYS A 135 -18.89 -16.31 4.97
CA LYS A 135 -18.14 -17.57 5.01
C LYS A 135 -16.72 -17.38 4.48
N PRO A 136 -15.75 -18.17 4.96
CA PRO A 136 -14.40 -18.16 4.41
C PRO A 136 -14.40 -18.42 2.91
N LEU A 137 -13.66 -17.61 2.16
CA LEU A 137 -13.37 -17.81 0.75
C LEU A 137 -12.18 -18.76 0.59
N TRP A 138 -12.09 -19.44 -0.55
CA TRP A 138 -11.05 -20.47 -0.73
C TRP A 138 -9.64 -19.88 -0.63
N HIS A 139 -9.44 -18.64 -1.10
CA HIS A 139 -8.14 -17.98 -1.08
C HIS A 139 -7.66 -17.67 0.34
N GLU A 140 -8.58 -17.52 1.30
CA GLU A 140 -8.25 -17.33 2.73
C GLU A 140 -7.45 -18.51 3.29
N LYS A 141 -7.66 -19.73 2.75
CA LYS A 141 -7.00 -20.96 3.23
C LYS A 141 -5.66 -21.27 2.56
N VAL A 142 -5.40 -20.67 1.39
CA VAL A 142 -4.24 -21.07 0.55
C VAL A 142 -3.28 -19.94 0.25
N MET A 143 -3.72 -18.69 0.39
CA MET A 143 -2.83 -17.54 0.32
C MET A 143 -2.13 -17.33 1.65
N TRP A 144 -1.01 -16.61 1.61
CA TRP A 144 -0.27 -16.25 2.81
C TRP A 144 -1.15 -15.45 3.78
N TYR A 145 -1.00 -15.79 5.07
CA TYR A 145 -1.67 -15.25 6.26
C TYR A 145 -3.09 -15.80 6.54
N ASP A 146 -3.21 -16.53 7.66
CA ASP A 146 -4.47 -17.15 8.11
C ASP A 146 -4.89 -16.57 9.46
N GLU A 147 -5.46 -15.36 9.42
CA GLU A 147 -6.03 -14.70 10.60
C GLU A 147 -7.29 -13.92 10.23
N TRP A 148 -8.26 -14.65 9.66
CA TRP A 148 -9.52 -14.08 9.22
C TRP A 148 -10.58 -14.11 10.32
N HIS A 149 -11.16 -12.96 10.59
CA HIS A 149 -12.21 -12.76 11.59
C HIS A 149 -13.54 -12.41 10.93
N GLU A 150 -14.64 -12.86 11.54
CA GLU A 150 -15.95 -12.25 11.31
C GLU A 150 -15.97 -10.83 11.90
N SER A 151 -16.56 -9.89 11.18
CA SER A 151 -16.69 -8.52 11.67
C SER A 151 -17.75 -8.42 12.77
N SER A 152 -17.36 -7.87 13.91
CA SER A 152 -18.26 -7.59 15.04
C SER A 152 -19.13 -6.34 14.82
N SER A 153 -18.71 -5.43 13.95
CA SER A 153 -19.33 -4.13 13.70
C SER A 153 -20.04 -4.04 12.34
N MET A 154 -19.71 -4.93 11.40
CA MET A 154 -20.23 -4.95 10.04
C MET A 154 -20.66 -6.39 9.66
N PRO A 155 -21.86 -6.85 10.07
CA PRO A 155 -22.36 -8.17 9.68
C PRO A 155 -22.30 -8.40 8.16
N GLY A 156 -21.91 -9.61 7.74
CA GLY A 156 -21.63 -9.92 6.33
C GLY A 156 -20.27 -9.50 5.82
N TYR A 157 -19.35 -9.15 6.73
CA TYR A 157 -17.96 -8.88 6.41
C TYR A 157 -17.02 -9.76 7.23
N ARG A 158 -15.96 -10.21 6.55
CA ARG A 158 -14.77 -10.81 7.16
C ARG A 158 -13.58 -9.88 6.94
N TRP A 159 -12.61 -9.89 7.85
CA TRP A 159 -11.40 -9.06 7.77
C TRP A 159 -10.16 -9.81 8.23
N LEU A 160 -9.00 -9.40 7.73
CA LEU A 160 -7.70 -10.04 8.00
C LEU A 160 -6.90 -9.22 9.02
N GLY A 161 -6.45 -9.87 10.10
CA GLY A 161 -5.75 -9.28 11.24
C GLY A 161 -4.23 -9.17 11.11
N ASP A 162 -3.58 -9.00 12.28
CA ASP A 162 -2.14 -8.97 12.52
C ASP A 162 -1.39 -8.03 11.58
N LEU A 163 -1.78 -6.75 11.62
CA LEU A 163 -1.25 -5.67 10.78
C LEU A 163 0.27 -5.49 10.98
N SER A 164 1.00 -5.33 9.87
CA SER A 164 2.47 -5.21 9.88
C SER A 164 2.95 -3.75 9.80
N ALA A 165 4.22 -3.50 10.16
CA ALA A 165 4.84 -2.17 10.19
C ALA A 165 4.85 -1.48 8.81
N ASP A 166 5.02 -2.24 7.74
CA ASP A 166 4.88 -1.75 6.37
C ASP A 166 3.54 -1.02 6.13
N LYS A 167 2.46 -1.56 6.69
CA LYS A 167 1.10 -0.99 6.59
C LYS A 167 0.91 0.21 7.49
N PHE A 168 1.52 0.19 8.67
CA PHE A 168 1.60 1.35 9.54
C PHE A 168 2.21 2.54 8.77
N THR A 169 3.30 2.29 8.05
CA THR A 169 3.96 3.29 7.19
C THR A 169 3.09 3.73 6.02
N SER A 170 2.41 2.81 5.35
CA SER A 170 1.44 3.12 4.29
C SER A 170 0.32 4.06 4.75
N ILE A 171 -0.25 3.84 5.94
CA ILE A 171 -1.37 4.65 6.45
C ILE A 171 -0.94 6.10 6.64
N PHE A 172 0.11 6.37 7.42
CA PHE A 172 0.47 7.77 7.70
C PHE A 172 0.96 8.50 6.44
N TYR A 173 1.65 7.80 5.53
CA TYR A 173 2.08 8.37 4.26
C TYR A 173 0.89 8.71 3.35
N GLY A 174 0.01 7.75 3.08
CA GLY A 174 -1.13 7.93 2.19
C GLY A 174 -2.14 8.93 2.74
N VAL A 175 -2.52 8.78 4.02
CA VAL A 175 -3.47 9.68 4.69
C VAL A 175 -2.88 11.08 4.86
N GLY A 176 -1.59 11.19 5.19
CA GLY A 176 -0.92 12.48 5.33
C GLY A 176 -0.84 13.24 4.01
N THR A 177 -0.45 12.56 2.93
CA THR A 177 -0.44 13.13 1.57
C THR A 177 -1.83 13.58 1.14
N PHE A 178 -2.86 12.76 1.39
CA PHE A 178 -4.25 13.11 1.09
C PHE A 178 -4.74 14.33 1.88
N TRP A 179 -4.46 14.37 3.19
CA TRP A 179 -4.81 15.50 4.04
C TRP A 179 -4.20 16.82 3.55
N GLU A 180 -2.93 16.78 3.12
CA GLU A 180 -2.19 17.95 2.67
C GLU A 180 -2.69 18.46 1.31
N LEU A 181 -2.85 17.56 0.35
CA LEU A 181 -2.96 17.93 -1.06
C LEU A 181 -4.39 17.92 -1.63
N CYS A 182 -5.29 17.12 -1.05
CA CYS A 182 -6.55 16.75 -1.70
C CYS A 182 -7.79 16.90 -0.81
N ALA A 183 -7.66 16.62 0.49
CA ALA A 183 -8.78 16.63 1.42
C ALA A 183 -9.39 18.02 1.57
N ASP A 184 -10.72 18.09 1.48
CA ASP A 184 -11.49 19.25 1.94
C ASP A 184 -11.60 19.27 3.48
N GLU A 185 -12.20 20.31 4.05
CA GLU A 185 -12.35 20.46 5.50
C GLU A 185 -13.07 19.28 6.19
N LYS A 186 -14.01 18.63 5.51
CA LYS A 186 -14.72 17.46 6.04
C LYS A 186 -13.78 16.26 6.09
N TYR A 187 -13.05 16.00 5.02
CA TYR A 187 -12.12 14.87 4.93
C TYR A 187 -10.85 15.08 5.75
N LYS A 188 -10.38 16.32 5.91
CA LYS A 188 -9.29 16.66 6.83
C LYS A 188 -9.61 16.25 8.26
N LYS A 189 -10.83 16.53 8.73
CA LYS A 189 -11.31 16.11 10.06
C LYS A 189 -11.37 14.58 10.19
N LYS A 190 -11.79 13.88 9.15
CA LYS A 190 -11.83 12.41 9.14
C LYS A 190 -10.42 11.80 9.18
N ALA A 191 -9.49 12.32 8.38
CA ALA A 191 -8.09 11.90 8.35
C ALA A 191 -7.42 12.12 9.71
N ALA A 192 -7.61 13.30 10.31
CA ALA A 192 -7.13 13.58 11.66
C ALA A 192 -7.72 12.61 12.69
N GLY A 193 -9.03 12.33 12.62
CA GLY A 193 -9.67 11.38 13.52
C GLY A 193 -9.16 9.95 13.37
N LEU A 194 -8.86 9.49 12.15
CA LEU A 194 -8.27 8.17 11.93
C LEU A 194 -6.87 8.07 12.54
N LEU A 195 -5.97 9.01 12.22
CA LEU A 195 -4.59 8.95 12.72
C LEU A 195 -4.55 9.14 14.24
N ASP A 196 -5.41 9.98 14.81
CA ASP A 196 -5.56 10.11 16.25
C ASP A 196 -5.91 8.78 16.94
N ARG A 197 -6.85 8.01 16.40
CA ARG A 197 -7.21 6.69 16.95
C ARG A 197 -6.13 5.65 16.71
N PHE A 198 -5.63 5.56 15.47
CA PHE A 198 -4.67 4.54 15.06
C PHE A 198 -3.31 4.73 15.73
N ILE A 199 -2.67 5.90 15.54
CA ILE A 199 -1.38 6.21 16.15
C ILE A 199 -1.52 6.41 17.67
N GLY A 200 -2.65 6.95 18.12
CA GLY A 200 -2.97 7.03 19.55
C GLY A 200 -2.96 5.66 20.22
N ARG A 201 -3.61 4.64 19.64
CA ARG A 201 -3.59 3.26 20.16
C ARG A 201 -2.18 2.69 20.24
N VAL A 202 -1.32 2.96 19.25
CA VAL A 202 0.08 2.53 19.27
C VAL A 202 0.84 3.19 20.42
N VAL A 203 0.71 4.52 20.59
CA VAL A 203 1.31 5.26 21.71
C VAL A 203 0.79 4.76 23.06
N ASP A 204 -0.52 4.53 23.19
CA ASP A 204 -1.16 4.04 24.42
C ASP A 204 -0.69 2.63 24.81
N ASN A 205 -0.27 1.83 23.82
CA ASN A 205 0.29 0.49 24.02
C ASN A 205 1.83 0.48 24.07
N ASN A 206 2.45 1.57 24.55
CA ASN A 206 3.91 1.71 24.65
C ASN A 206 4.61 1.51 23.29
N PHE A 207 4.07 2.15 22.25
CA PHE A 207 4.57 2.11 20.88
C PHE A 207 4.58 0.70 20.26
N LYS A 208 3.67 -0.18 20.71
CA LYS A 208 3.41 -1.47 20.06
C LYS A 208 2.18 -1.34 19.17
N LEU A 209 2.29 -1.75 17.92
CA LEU A 209 1.11 -2.02 17.10
C LEU A 209 0.50 -3.33 17.61
N THR A 210 -0.70 -3.23 18.18
CA THR A 210 -1.37 -4.36 18.85
C THR A 210 -2.59 -4.83 18.08
N ASP A 211 -2.81 -6.13 18.07
CA ASP A 211 -3.93 -6.78 17.42
C ASP A 211 -5.21 -6.84 18.29
N LEU A 212 -6.19 -7.62 17.85
CA LEU A 212 -7.48 -7.86 18.50
C LEU A 212 -7.35 -8.46 19.91
N ASP A 213 -6.31 -9.24 20.17
CA ASP A 213 -6.04 -9.83 21.48
C ASP A 213 -5.19 -8.93 22.40
N ASP A 214 -4.99 -7.66 22.01
CA ASP A 214 -4.15 -6.65 22.64
C ASP A 214 -2.65 -7.02 22.74
N LYS A 215 -2.20 -8.08 22.06
CA LYS A 215 -0.78 -8.39 21.92
C LYS A 215 -0.19 -7.68 20.72
N MET A 216 1.12 -7.50 20.74
CA MET A 216 1.87 -6.91 19.62
C MET A 216 1.73 -7.80 18.38
N THR A 217 1.48 -7.17 17.23
CA THR A 217 1.48 -7.85 15.94
C THR A 217 2.88 -8.38 15.62
N LEU A 218 2.97 -9.35 14.71
CA LEU A 218 4.22 -10.06 14.40
C LEU A 218 5.36 -9.11 14.02
N TRP A 219 5.04 -8.02 13.32
CA TRP A 219 6.01 -7.04 12.81
C TRP A 219 5.80 -5.64 13.38
N GLY A 220 5.02 -5.50 14.46
CA GLY A 220 4.51 -4.23 14.98
C GLY A 220 5.32 -3.56 16.08
N ASN A 221 6.64 -3.75 16.13
CA ASN A 221 7.46 -3.30 17.25
C ASN A 221 8.11 -1.92 17.04
N PHE A 222 7.52 -0.88 17.60
CA PHE A 222 8.11 0.47 17.72
C PHE A 222 8.46 0.83 19.17
N CYS A 223 8.39 -0.16 20.07
CA CYS A 223 8.51 0.00 21.51
C CYS A 223 9.95 0.35 21.91
N PRO A 224 10.17 1.46 22.64
CA PRO A 224 11.53 1.85 23.05
C PRO A 224 12.12 0.90 24.11
N ASP A 225 11.29 0.12 24.80
CA ASP A 225 11.72 -0.81 25.84
C ASP A 225 11.97 -2.24 25.29
N LEU A 226 11.75 -2.48 24.00
CA LEU A 226 12.01 -3.77 23.34
C LEU A 226 13.05 -3.60 22.22
N PRO A 227 13.91 -4.60 21.96
CA PRO A 227 14.79 -4.58 20.80
C PRO A 227 14.00 -4.43 19.49
N HIS A 228 14.25 -3.37 18.76
CA HIS A 228 13.63 -3.05 17.47
C HIS A 228 14.70 -2.67 16.44
N GLN A 229 14.33 -2.61 15.17
CA GLN A 229 15.23 -2.18 14.11
C GLN A 229 15.27 -0.64 14.05
N SER A 230 16.39 -0.06 13.65
CA SER A 230 16.51 1.38 13.45
C SER A 230 15.51 1.96 12.44
N LEU A 231 15.01 1.13 11.51
CA LEU A 231 13.90 1.51 10.64
C LEU A 231 12.61 1.80 11.42
N ASN A 232 12.31 1.02 12.47
CA ASN A 232 11.11 1.23 13.28
C ASN A 232 11.16 2.58 14.02
N SER A 233 12.35 3.01 14.45
CA SER A 233 12.55 4.35 15.01
C SER A 233 12.20 5.45 14.02
N LEU A 234 12.67 5.33 12.76
CA LEU A 234 12.33 6.26 11.68
C LEU A 234 10.81 6.31 11.42
N GLU A 235 10.18 5.13 11.30
CA GLU A 235 8.74 5.00 11.01
C GLU A 235 7.90 5.64 12.12
N MET A 236 8.24 5.39 13.39
CA MET A 236 7.52 5.95 14.54
C MET A 236 7.68 7.46 14.65
N LEU A 237 8.88 7.99 14.43
CA LEU A 237 9.13 9.44 14.40
C LEU A 237 8.31 10.12 13.28
N ALA A 238 8.30 9.54 12.08
CA ALA A 238 7.51 10.03 10.96
C ALA A 238 6.00 10.02 11.28
N ALA A 239 5.49 8.91 11.83
CA ALA A 239 4.09 8.78 12.20
C ALA A 239 3.64 9.81 13.25
N LEU A 240 4.46 10.06 14.28
CA LEU A 240 4.16 11.07 15.30
C LEU A 240 4.17 12.48 14.72
N LYS A 241 5.15 12.81 13.88
CA LYS A 241 5.24 14.13 13.24
C LYS A 241 4.04 14.40 12.34
N VAL A 242 3.66 13.43 11.49
CA VAL A 242 2.47 13.52 10.63
C VAL A 242 1.20 13.66 11.47
N THR A 243 1.05 12.84 12.51
CA THR A 243 -0.15 12.87 13.35
C THR A 243 -0.26 14.19 14.11
N TYR A 244 0.84 14.71 14.64
CA TYR A 244 0.85 16.03 15.28
C TYR A 244 0.49 17.14 14.29
N LYS A 245 1.11 17.17 13.10
CA LYS A 245 0.82 18.17 12.06
C LYS A 245 -0.67 18.23 11.70
N ILE A 246 -1.31 17.06 11.62
CA ILE A 246 -2.69 16.92 11.15
C ILE A 246 -3.72 17.13 12.26
N THR A 247 -3.42 16.68 13.49
CA THR A 247 -4.36 16.73 14.61
C THR A 247 -4.20 17.95 15.49
N GLY A 248 -3.00 18.54 15.54
CA GLY A 248 -2.61 19.59 16.48
C GLY A 248 -2.57 19.15 17.94
N LYS A 249 -2.64 17.83 18.24
CA LYS A 249 -2.68 17.34 19.62
C LYS A 249 -1.28 17.18 20.20
N GLU A 250 -1.00 17.95 21.24
CA GLU A 250 0.32 18.02 21.87
C GLU A 250 0.87 16.66 22.35
N ARG A 251 0.01 15.71 22.70
CA ARG A 251 0.46 14.35 23.12
C ARG A 251 1.37 13.66 22.09
N PHE A 252 1.18 13.92 20.79
CA PHE A 252 2.01 13.32 19.74
C PHE A 252 3.37 14.02 19.62
N ASN A 253 3.40 15.35 19.77
CA ASN A 253 4.64 16.12 19.82
C ASN A 253 5.46 15.78 21.08
N ALA A 254 4.80 15.64 22.23
CA ALA A 254 5.43 15.19 23.46
C ALA A 254 6.00 13.78 23.34
N ALA A 255 5.27 12.83 22.73
CA ALA A 255 5.79 11.48 22.46
C ALA A 255 6.99 11.51 21.50
N TYR A 256 6.95 12.35 20.46
CA TYR A 256 8.05 12.52 19.51
C TYR A 256 9.33 12.97 20.21
N HIS A 257 9.26 14.06 20.99
CA HIS A 257 10.40 14.55 21.74
C HIS A 257 10.83 13.59 22.86
N MET A 258 9.91 12.88 23.51
CA MET A 258 10.28 11.85 24.48
C MET A 258 11.11 10.72 23.86
N LEU A 259 10.73 10.22 22.69
CA LEU A 259 11.50 9.18 21.97
C LEU A 259 12.89 9.67 21.56
N ILE A 260 13.01 10.95 21.21
CA ILE A 260 14.28 11.61 20.89
C ILE A 260 15.14 11.79 22.15
N ASP A 261 14.63 12.52 23.13
CA ASP A 261 15.42 12.99 24.28
C ASP A 261 15.81 11.86 25.24
N ARG A 262 14.93 10.86 25.40
CA ARG A 262 15.14 9.76 26.35
C ARG A 262 15.66 8.49 25.71
N TYR A 263 15.26 8.21 24.48
CA TYR A 263 15.54 6.95 23.80
C TYR A 263 16.41 7.10 22.54
N HIS A 264 16.79 8.33 22.19
CA HIS A 264 17.70 8.64 21.09
C HIS A 264 17.23 8.11 19.73
N TYR A 265 15.91 8.11 19.48
CA TYR A 265 15.34 7.62 18.21
C TYR A 265 15.83 8.43 17.00
N ASP A 266 16.17 9.70 17.18
CA ASP A 266 16.77 10.57 16.16
C ASP A 266 18.20 10.17 15.77
N ASP A 267 18.97 9.58 16.69
CA ASP A 267 20.27 9.00 16.41
C ASP A 267 20.15 7.57 15.89
N ASP A 268 19.29 6.75 16.49
CA ASP A 268 19.10 5.35 16.09
C ASP A 268 18.60 5.26 14.65
N GLN A 269 17.60 6.08 14.29
CA GLN A 269 17.04 6.09 12.93
C GLN A 269 18.09 6.25 11.84
N ILE A 270 19.22 6.93 12.09
CA ILE A 270 20.31 7.09 11.10
C ILE A 270 20.73 5.74 10.50
N ASN A 271 20.66 4.66 11.28
CA ASN A 271 21.05 3.33 10.86
C ASN A 271 19.93 2.50 10.19
N SER A 272 18.78 3.10 9.83
CA SER A 272 17.68 2.40 9.15
C SER A 272 18.10 1.73 7.84
N LYS A 273 19.11 2.27 7.14
CA LYS A 273 19.74 1.58 6.00
C LYS A 273 20.81 0.60 6.48
N ILE A 274 20.56 -0.68 6.23
CA ILE A 274 21.59 -1.72 6.22
C ILE A 274 22.48 -1.49 4.97
N LEU A 275 23.76 -1.22 5.19
CA LEU A 275 24.74 -1.04 4.11
C LEU A 275 25.59 -2.29 3.87
N PHE A 276 25.85 -3.05 4.93
CA PHE A 276 26.66 -4.27 4.90
C PHE A 276 26.10 -5.30 5.90
N PRO A 277 26.09 -6.60 5.55
CA PRO A 277 26.43 -7.14 4.23
C PRO A 277 25.36 -6.80 3.19
N GLU A 278 25.74 -6.76 1.90
CA GLU A 278 24.85 -6.32 0.81
C GLU A 278 23.63 -7.24 0.65
N GLU A 279 23.79 -8.52 0.95
CA GLU A 279 22.75 -9.54 0.90
C GLU A 279 21.64 -9.33 1.94
N TRP A 280 21.87 -8.46 2.94
CA TRP A 280 20.86 -8.08 3.93
C TRP A 280 20.10 -6.81 3.56
N ARG A 281 20.44 -6.18 2.43
CA ARG A 281 19.66 -5.05 1.91
C ARG A 281 18.29 -5.57 1.46
N ASN A 282 17.25 -4.87 1.88
CA ASN A 282 15.88 -5.17 1.51
C ASN A 282 15.24 -3.91 0.90
N VAL A 283 14.81 -4.02 -0.36
CA VAL A 283 14.15 -2.92 -1.09
C VAL A 283 12.79 -2.55 -0.48
N GLY A 284 12.14 -3.48 0.23
CA GLY A 284 10.94 -3.21 1.01
C GLY A 284 11.23 -2.25 2.18
N ASP A 285 12.34 -2.44 2.88
CA ASP A 285 12.76 -1.56 3.97
C ASP A 285 13.08 -0.15 3.46
N ASP A 286 13.73 -0.05 2.29
CA ASP A 286 13.94 1.22 1.59
C ASP A 286 12.63 1.92 1.23
N TYR A 287 11.60 1.14 0.91
CA TYR A 287 10.28 1.65 0.59
C TYR A 287 9.63 2.36 1.78
N HIS A 288 9.75 1.77 2.97
CA HIS A 288 9.23 2.35 4.20
C HIS A 288 10.06 3.56 4.66
N ALA A 289 11.38 3.49 4.52
CA ALA A 289 12.26 4.62 4.81
C ALA A 289 11.96 5.83 3.90
N ALA A 290 11.80 5.62 2.59
CA ALA A 290 11.51 6.69 1.64
C ALA A 290 10.18 7.40 1.96
N ARG A 291 9.12 6.66 2.29
CA ARG A 291 7.83 7.22 2.75
C ARG A 291 7.98 8.01 4.04
N SER A 292 8.73 7.46 5.00
CA SER A 292 8.94 8.07 6.31
C SER A 292 9.73 9.38 6.20
N LEU A 293 10.88 9.37 5.51
CA LEU A 293 11.73 10.54 5.28
C LEU A 293 10.99 11.63 4.48
N TYR A 294 10.24 11.25 3.45
CA TYR A 294 9.44 12.19 2.66
C TYR A 294 8.45 12.98 3.50
N MET A 295 7.79 12.33 4.46
CA MET A 295 6.84 13.01 5.35
C MET A 295 7.53 13.75 6.48
N LEU A 296 8.49 13.09 7.15
CA LEU A 296 9.17 13.59 8.33
C LEU A 296 9.96 14.87 8.03
N MET A 297 10.79 14.86 6.99
CA MET A 297 11.64 16.01 6.66
C MET A 297 10.84 17.22 6.16
N ARG A 298 9.69 17.03 5.50
CA ARG A 298 8.85 18.16 5.04
C ARG A 298 8.04 18.82 6.16
N PHE A 299 7.84 18.11 7.27
CA PHE A 299 7.06 18.60 8.42
C PHE A 299 7.93 18.91 9.64
N GLU A 300 9.23 18.66 9.59
CA GLU A 300 10.18 19.06 10.63
C GLU A 300 10.68 20.49 10.38
N ASP A 301 10.68 21.28 11.44
CA ASP A 301 11.14 22.67 11.45
C ASP A 301 12.46 22.83 12.23
N ASP A 302 12.83 21.87 13.09
CA ASP A 302 14.07 21.89 13.85
C ASP A 302 15.28 21.57 12.94
N PRO A 303 16.23 22.51 12.76
CA PRO A 303 17.38 22.33 11.89
C PRO A 303 18.34 21.23 12.36
N ASP A 304 18.46 20.98 13.66
CA ASP A 304 19.35 19.94 14.19
C ASP A 304 18.78 18.54 13.92
N LEU A 305 17.46 18.37 14.06
CA LEU A 305 16.78 17.13 13.67
C LEU A 305 16.80 16.92 12.15
N LEU A 306 16.57 17.98 11.36
CA LEU A 306 16.69 17.91 9.90
C LEU A 306 18.08 17.45 9.45
N ASN A 307 19.15 17.86 10.14
CA ASN A 307 20.50 17.37 9.86
C ASN A 307 20.61 15.85 10.08
N LYS A 308 20.04 15.31 11.17
CA LYS A 308 20.03 13.86 11.43
C LYS A 308 19.20 13.08 10.42
N TYR A 309 18.04 13.61 10.01
CA TYR A 309 17.24 12.98 8.95
C TYR A 309 17.92 13.06 7.59
N ARG A 310 18.67 14.13 7.31
CA ARG A 310 19.53 14.21 6.12
C ARG A 310 20.67 13.20 6.16
N MET A 311 21.26 12.92 7.32
CA MET A 311 22.27 11.87 7.47
C MET A 311 21.70 10.48 7.15
N ASN A 312 20.49 10.18 7.63
CA ASN A 312 19.76 8.97 7.26
C ASN A 312 19.54 8.90 5.73
N LEU A 313 18.94 9.94 5.14
CA LEU A 313 18.68 10.00 3.70
C LEU A 313 19.96 9.77 2.88
N ASN A 314 21.08 10.37 3.29
CA ASN A 314 22.37 10.19 2.62
C ASN A 314 22.91 8.74 2.73
N ARG A 315 22.57 8.01 3.80
CA ARG A 315 22.91 6.57 3.92
C ARG A 315 22.08 5.72 2.97
N HIS A 316 20.78 5.97 2.86
CA HIS A 316 19.96 5.33 1.83
C HIS A 316 20.48 5.68 0.42
N TRP A 317 20.82 6.96 0.18
CA TRP A 317 21.37 7.42 -1.09
C TRP A 317 22.66 6.73 -1.52
N TYR A 318 23.52 6.36 -0.56
CA TYR A 318 24.74 5.60 -0.85
C TYR A 318 24.44 4.33 -1.66
N ASP A 319 23.32 3.67 -1.36
CA ASP A 319 22.84 2.49 -2.09
C ASP A 319 21.97 2.89 -3.30
N TRP A 320 20.96 3.75 -3.09
CA TRP A 320 19.98 4.11 -4.12
C TRP A 320 20.59 4.70 -5.39
N LYS A 321 21.72 5.42 -5.29
CA LYS A 321 22.38 5.99 -6.47
C LYS A 321 22.84 4.92 -7.48
N ASN A 322 23.03 3.68 -7.05
CA ASN A 322 23.46 2.55 -7.88
C ASN A 322 22.38 1.46 -7.99
N ILE A 323 21.15 1.72 -7.54
CA ILE A 323 20.10 0.72 -7.50
C ILE A 323 19.68 0.32 -8.91
N GLU A 324 19.43 -0.98 -9.10
CA GLU A 324 18.81 -1.46 -10.33
C GLU A 324 17.31 -1.15 -10.34
N PHE A 325 16.79 -0.69 -11.48
CA PHE A 325 15.37 -0.37 -11.64
C PHE A 325 14.50 -1.61 -11.91
N THR A 326 14.69 -2.67 -11.11
CA THR A 326 13.99 -3.95 -11.24
C THR A 326 12.67 -4.01 -10.47
N TRP A 327 12.46 -3.06 -9.56
CA TRP A 327 11.23 -2.88 -8.79
C TRP A 327 10.61 -1.52 -9.10
N GLU A 328 9.29 -1.49 -9.30
CA GLU A 328 8.53 -0.28 -9.66
C GLU A 328 8.84 0.93 -8.77
N SER A 329 9.04 0.72 -7.47
CA SER A 329 9.28 1.79 -6.49
C SER A 329 10.70 2.37 -6.49
N THR A 330 11.68 1.70 -7.11
CA THR A 330 13.10 2.10 -7.03
C THR A 330 13.37 3.47 -7.64
N ILE A 331 12.73 3.78 -8.77
CA ILE A 331 12.86 5.11 -9.39
C ILE A 331 12.23 6.22 -8.53
N TRP A 332 11.24 5.88 -7.69
CA TRP A 332 10.66 6.83 -6.75
C TRP A 332 11.62 7.21 -5.64
N PHE A 333 12.54 6.33 -5.23
CA PHE A 333 13.60 6.68 -4.26
C PHE A 333 14.50 7.80 -4.76
N ILE A 334 14.85 7.76 -6.05
CA ILE A 334 15.61 8.81 -6.72
C ILE A 334 14.83 10.13 -6.72
N MET A 335 13.53 10.07 -7.02
CA MET A 335 12.66 11.25 -7.01
C MET A 335 12.49 11.83 -5.60
N VAL A 336 12.33 10.99 -4.57
CA VAL A 336 12.25 11.43 -3.17
C VAL A 336 13.56 12.11 -2.75
N TYR A 337 14.71 11.53 -3.10
CA TYR A 337 16.00 12.16 -2.82
C TYR A 337 16.09 13.53 -3.50
N TYR A 338 15.77 13.65 -4.79
CA TYR A 338 15.73 14.95 -5.47
C TYR A 338 14.84 15.96 -4.73
N VAL A 339 13.61 15.58 -4.38
CA VAL A 339 12.65 16.47 -3.73
C VAL A 339 13.13 16.96 -2.37
N LEU A 340 13.78 16.09 -1.58
CA LEU A 340 14.25 16.42 -0.24
C LEU A 340 15.60 17.14 -0.22
N THR A 341 16.35 17.09 -1.31
CA THR A 341 17.72 17.62 -1.35
C THR A 341 17.94 18.78 -2.33
N GLY A 342 17.14 18.86 -3.39
CA GLY A 342 17.37 19.76 -4.52
C GLY A 342 18.58 19.40 -5.38
N GLU A 343 19.26 18.28 -5.12
CA GLU A 343 20.43 17.85 -5.88
C GLU A 343 20.01 17.28 -7.23
N ASP A 344 20.65 17.71 -8.31
CA ASP A 344 20.40 17.15 -9.64
C ASP A 344 20.95 15.72 -9.73
N VAL A 345 20.01 14.78 -9.75
CA VAL A 345 20.29 13.34 -9.78
C VAL A 345 19.68 12.66 -11.00
N PHE A 346 19.20 13.38 -12.02
CA PHE A 346 18.55 12.75 -13.18
C PHE A 346 19.51 12.61 -14.36
N THR A 347 20.16 11.45 -14.44
CA THR A 347 20.92 11.02 -15.63
C THR A 347 19.98 10.60 -16.76
N GLU A 348 20.50 10.50 -17.99
CA GLU A 348 19.74 9.97 -19.14
C GLU A 348 19.17 8.57 -18.86
N GLU A 349 19.93 7.71 -18.19
CA GLU A 349 19.49 6.37 -17.77
C GLU A 349 18.30 6.42 -16.80
N ARG A 350 18.35 7.30 -15.79
CA ARG A 350 17.26 7.47 -14.81
C ARG A 350 16.01 8.05 -15.48
N ILE A 351 16.17 9.00 -16.40
CA ILE A 351 15.07 9.53 -17.22
C ILE A 351 14.46 8.42 -18.09
N GLN A 352 15.29 7.55 -18.66
CA GLN A 352 14.81 6.42 -19.43
C GLN A 352 14.08 5.41 -18.55
N ALA A 353 14.57 5.11 -17.35
CA ALA A 353 13.88 4.27 -16.37
C ALA A 353 12.50 4.83 -15.96
N ILE A 354 12.36 6.16 -15.84
CA ILE A 354 11.05 6.80 -15.63
C ILE A 354 10.12 6.49 -16.82
N LYS A 355 10.57 6.74 -18.05
CA LYS A 355 9.77 6.50 -19.27
C LYS A 355 9.38 5.04 -19.42
N ASP A 356 10.25 4.14 -19.00
CA ASP A 356 10.09 2.69 -19.11
C ASP A 356 9.30 2.06 -17.94
N MET A 357 8.86 2.86 -16.96
CA MET A 357 8.02 2.37 -15.85
C MET A 357 6.87 1.48 -16.37
N TRP A 358 6.66 0.38 -15.66
CA TRP A 358 5.74 -0.70 -15.99
C TRP A 358 5.03 -1.17 -14.74
N GLY A 359 3.75 -1.53 -14.85
CA GLY A 359 2.94 -1.95 -13.72
C GLY A 359 3.07 -3.45 -13.50
N PHE A 360 2.36 -4.22 -14.32
CA PHE A 360 2.40 -5.68 -14.26
C PHE A 360 2.14 -6.28 -15.63
N GLU A 361 2.36 -7.59 -15.74
CA GLU A 361 1.91 -8.40 -16.88
C GLU A 361 0.71 -9.24 -16.44
N ARG A 362 -0.36 -9.28 -17.24
CA ARG A 362 -1.45 -10.24 -17.00
C ARG A 362 -0.96 -11.65 -17.36
N ARG A 363 -1.16 -12.61 -16.46
CA ARG A 363 -0.62 -13.98 -16.61
C ARG A 363 -1.71 -15.01 -16.44
N THR A 364 -1.60 -16.12 -17.17
CA THR A 364 -2.40 -17.32 -16.91
C THR A 364 -1.63 -18.28 -16.02
N ARG A 365 -2.23 -18.72 -14.93
CA ARG A 365 -1.67 -19.70 -13.99
C ARG A 365 -2.70 -20.76 -13.62
N GLU A 366 -2.20 -21.85 -13.05
CA GLU A 366 -3.03 -22.91 -12.51
C GLU A 366 -3.12 -22.77 -10.99
N PHE A 367 -4.34 -22.76 -10.47
CA PHE A 367 -4.65 -22.61 -9.05
C PHE A 367 -5.19 -23.92 -8.49
N LYS A 368 -4.75 -24.26 -7.27
CA LYS A 368 -5.26 -25.40 -6.49
C LYS A 368 -6.39 -24.91 -5.58
N ILE A 369 -7.63 -25.17 -5.97
CA ILE A 369 -8.81 -24.74 -5.21
C ILE A 369 -9.25 -25.86 -4.29
N PRO A 370 -9.23 -25.67 -2.95
CA PRO A 370 -9.68 -26.68 -2.01
C PRO A 370 -11.20 -26.90 -2.10
N GLN A 371 -11.62 -28.15 -1.97
CA GLN A 371 -13.03 -28.58 -1.96
C GLN A 371 -13.46 -29.00 -0.55
N ASP A 372 -14.77 -29.04 -0.30
CA ASP A 372 -15.34 -29.37 1.02
C ASP A 372 -15.03 -30.83 1.46
N ASP A 373 -14.76 -31.73 0.52
CA ASP A 373 -14.39 -33.13 0.79
C ASP A 373 -12.89 -33.33 1.06
N GLY A 374 -12.10 -32.25 1.12
CA GLY A 374 -10.66 -32.29 1.32
C GLY A 374 -9.84 -32.54 0.04
N SER A 375 -10.49 -32.72 -1.11
CA SER A 375 -9.82 -32.75 -2.41
C SER A 375 -9.46 -31.34 -2.90
N PHE A 376 -8.76 -31.25 -4.03
CA PHE A 376 -8.51 -30.00 -4.71
C PHE A 376 -8.86 -30.10 -6.20
N GLU A 377 -9.30 -28.98 -6.77
CA GLU A 377 -9.49 -28.82 -8.20
C GLU A 377 -8.35 -27.95 -8.76
N LEU A 378 -7.77 -28.38 -9.88
CA LEU A 378 -6.79 -27.58 -10.63
C LEU A 378 -7.53 -26.75 -11.68
N VAL A 379 -7.49 -25.43 -11.50
CA VAL A 379 -8.22 -24.50 -12.35
C VAL A 379 -7.24 -23.51 -12.97
N LYS A 380 -7.21 -23.44 -14.30
CA LYS A 380 -6.44 -22.40 -15.00
C LYS A 380 -7.22 -21.10 -15.02
N SER A 381 -6.56 -20.02 -14.63
CA SER A 381 -7.15 -18.69 -14.69
C SER A 381 -6.12 -17.59 -14.92
N GLU A 382 -6.61 -16.44 -15.34
CA GLU A 382 -5.83 -15.21 -15.42
C GLU A 382 -5.72 -14.53 -14.05
N GLU A 383 -4.55 -13.94 -13.79
CA GLU A 383 -4.27 -13.09 -12.64
C GLU A 383 -3.63 -11.75 -13.04
N GLU A 384 -3.84 -10.74 -12.19
CA GLU A 384 -3.22 -9.43 -12.27
C GLU A 384 -2.48 -9.08 -10.98
N GLY A 385 -1.27 -8.54 -11.12
CA GLY A 385 -0.59 -7.80 -10.06
C GLY A 385 -1.11 -6.35 -9.99
N THR A 386 -0.52 -5.53 -9.13
CA THR A 386 -0.92 -4.12 -8.99
C THR A 386 -0.01 -3.19 -9.78
N ALA A 387 -0.53 -2.05 -10.22
CA ALA A 387 0.24 -0.94 -10.78
C ALA A 387 0.20 0.31 -9.88
N ALA A 388 -0.26 0.18 -8.63
CA ALA A 388 -0.52 1.30 -7.76
C ALA A 388 0.73 2.16 -7.49
N ALA A 389 1.89 1.53 -7.22
CA ALA A 389 3.12 2.29 -6.99
C ALA A 389 3.61 2.97 -8.28
N MET A 390 3.50 2.32 -9.46
CA MET A 390 3.78 2.96 -10.74
C MET A 390 2.93 4.23 -10.95
N ILE A 391 1.62 4.14 -10.69
CA ILE A 391 0.70 5.27 -10.84
C ILE A 391 1.06 6.38 -9.84
N ARG A 392 1.40 6.04 -8.58
CA ARG A 392 1.92 7.00 -7.61
C ARG A 392 3.19 7.66 -8.11
N ASN A 393 4.16 6.91 -8.59
CA ASN A 393 5.44 7.43 -9.05
C ASN A 393 5.23 8.48 -10.15
N TYR A 394 4.37 8.18 -11.12
CA TYR A 394 4.03 9.10 -12.19
C TYR A 394 3.44 10.40 -11.64
N TRP A 395 2.39 10.34 -10.83
CA TRP A 395 1.74 11.55 -10.33
C TRP A 395 2.60 12.33 -9.34
N PHE A 396 3.42 11.65 -8.54
CA PHE A 396 4.45 12.28 -7.70
C PHE A 396 5.45 13.06 -8.54
N GLY A 397 6.04 12.42 -9.56
CA GLY A 397 7.02 13.06 -10.43
C GLY A 397 6.42 14.21 -11.25
N ARG A 398 5.17 14.08 -11.70
CA ARG A 398 4.42 15.17 -12.36
C ARG A 398 4.21 16.36 -11.41
N TYR A 399 3.89 16.11 -10.14
CA TYR A 399 3.63 17.16 -9.15
C TYR A 399 4.89 17.97 -8.84
N TYR A 400 6.04 17.31 -8.78
CA TYR A 400 7.34 17.95 -8.54
C TYR A 400 8.06 18.44 -9.80
N GLY A 401 7.42 18.36 -10.98
CA GLY A 401 8.02 18.81 -12.25
C GLY A 401 9.18 17.94 -12.76
N ILE A 402 9.33 16.73 -12.23
CA ILE A 402 10.36 15.74 -12.62
C ILE A 402 9.95 15.02 -13.91
N ILE A 403 8.66 14.72 -14.05
CA ILE A 403 8.11 13.98 -15.19
C ILE A 403 7.42 14.98 -16.13
N ASP A 404 7.81 14.96 -17.41
CA ASP A 404 7.13 15.72 -18.46
C ASP A 404 5.79 15.07 -18.80
N GLU A 405 4.78 15.89 -19.11
CA GLU A 405 3.44 15.39 -19.43
C GLU A 405 3.32 14.59 -20.71
N LYS A 406 4.31 14.69 -21.60
CA LYS A 406 4.36 14.03 -22.89
C LYS A 406 5.11 12.69 -22.85
N TRP A 407 5.79 12.38 -21.74
CA TRP A 407 6.56 11.15 -21.60
C TRP A 407 5.70 9.91 -21.61
#